data_AF-A0A0Q9QBC1-F1
#
_entry.id   AF-A0A0Q9QBC1-F1
#
_cell.length_a   1.000
_cell.length_b   1.000
_cell.length_c   1.000
_cell.angle_alpha   90.00
_cell.angle_beta   90.00
_cell.angle_gamma   90.00
#
_symmetry.space_group_name_H-M   'P 1'
#
loop_
_entity.id
_entity.type
_entity.pdbx_description
1 polymer ?
#
loop_
_entity_poly.entity_id
_entity_poly.type
_entity_poly.pdbx_seq_one_letter_code
_entity_poly.pdbx_strand_id
1 'polypeptide(L)'
;MSVVQPQRRPATCPSWCTLGHGLHAGEDDTVHVSGALMVRRTVLRLCMSTDPSTGEQEGPYVLLGGEEYALHEADALIDALTELVDRAAVPGPGVSPRAGS
;
A
#
# COMPACT_ATOMS: atom_id res chain seq x y z
N MET A 1 -8.13 -15.90 31.36
CA MET A 1 -8.02 -14.65 30.60
C MET A 1 -6.54 -14.46 30.29
N SER A 2 -6.09 -14.78 29.08
CA SER A 2 -4.68 -14.63 28.70
C SER A 2 -4.43 -13.19 28.31
N VAL A 3 -3.57 -12.51 29.06
CA VAL A 3 -3.10 -11.16 28.75
C VAL A 3 -2.16 -11.27 27.56
N VAL A 4 -2.59 -10.81 26.39
CA VAL A 4 -1.71 -10.68 25.22
C VAL A 4 -0.72 -9.57 25.55
N GLN A 5 0.54 -9.94 25.84
CA GLN A 5 1.60 -8.96 26.05
C GLN A 5 1.79 -8.17 24.74
N PRO A 6 2.04 -6.84 24.83
CA PRO A 6 2.35 -6.05 23.64
C PRO A 6 3.63 -6.57 23.01
N GLN A 7 3.47 -7.21 21.85
CA GLN A 7 4.54 -7.71 21.00
C GLN A 7 5.56 -6.58 20.77
N ARG A 8 6.82 -6.77 21.22
CA ARG A 8 7.87 -5.79 20.94
C ARG A 8 8.25 -5.92 19.47
N ARG A 9 7.85 -4.93 18.68
CA ARG A 9 8.32 -4.77 17.29
C ARG A 9 9.87 -4.86 17.26
N PRO A 10 10.47 -5.69 16.38
CA PRO A 10 11.91 -5.71 16.17
C PRO A 10 12.45 -4.34 15.76
N ALA A 11 13.66 -3.97 16.19
CA ALA A 11 14.26 -2.67 15.86
C ALA A 11 14.49 -2.48 14.35
N THR A 12 14.59 -3.58 13.60
CA THR A 12 14.76 -3.62 12.14
C THR A 12 13.43 -3.48 11.38
N CYS A 13 12.29 -3.53 12.08
CA CYS A 13 10.98 -3.48 11.46
C CYS A 13 10.59 -2.04 11.10
N PRO A 14 10.24 -1.74 9.84
CA PRO A 14 9.88 -0.40 9.41
C PRO A 14 8.69 0.18 10.18
N SER A 15 8.68 1.51 10.34
CA SER A 15 7.63 2.23 11.09
C SER A 15 6.21 1.92 10.60
N TRP A 16 6.07 1.67 9.30
CA TRP A 16 4.82 1.41 8.58
C TRP A 16 4.37 -0.06 8.59
N CYS A 17 5.21 -1.02 9.01
CA CYS A 17 4.86 -2.44 8.97
C CYS A 17 3.78 -2.79 10.01
N THR A 18 2.72 -3.46 9.59
CA THR A 18 1.60 -3.86 10.48
C THR A 18 1.58 -5.36 10.78
N LEU A 19 2.51 -6.13 10.23
CA LEU A 19 2.65 -7.55 10.55
C LEU A 19 3.15 -7.76 11.98
N GLY A 20 2.62 -8.79 12.63
CA GLY A 20 3.02 -9.22 13.96
C GLY A 20 4.31 -10.04 13.89
N HIS A 21 5.44 -9.39 14.11
CA HIS A 21 6.76 -10.02 14.13
C HIS A 21 7.11 -10.59 15.51
N GLY A 22 7.95 -11.63 15.54
CA GLY A 22 8.47 -12.22 16.78
C GLY A 22 7.50 -13.16 17.53
N LEU A 23 6.41 -13.57 16.89
CA LEU A 23 5.49 -14.60 17.41
C LEU A 23 6.06 -16.02 17.27
N HIS A 24 6.77 -16.27 16.18
CA HIS A 24 7.42 -17.54 15.88
C HIS A 24 8.77 -17.25 15.23
N ALA A 25 9.84 -17.93 15.66
CA ALA A 25 11.12 -17.84 14.96
C ALA A 25 10.98 -18.53 13.59
N GLY A 26 10.93 -17.76 12.50
CA GLY A 26 10.67 -18.27 11.16
C GLY A 26 10.43 -17.16 10.13
N GLU A 27 10.17 -17.59 8.89
CA GLU A 27 10.10 -16.80 7.64
C GLU A 27 9.21 -15.53 7.71
N ASP A 28 8.28 -15.43 8.66
CA ASP A 28 7.40 -14.26 8.82
C ASP A 28 8.12 -12.99 9.32
N ASP A 29 9.38 -13.09 9.77
CA ASP A 29 10.18 -11.94 10.20
C ASP A 29 10.93 -11.26 9.03
N THR A 30 10.94 -11.87 7.85
CA THR A 30 11.64 -11.31 6.67
C THR A 30 10.76 -10.44 5.81
N VAL A 31 9.44 -10.52 5.93
CA VAL A 31 8.49 -9.77 5.09
C VAL A 31 7.79 -8.70 5.91
N HIS A 32 7.76 -7.48 5.39
CA HIS A 32 7.11 -6.33 6.02
C HIS A 32 5.96 -5.83 5.16
N VAL A 33 4.76 -5.70 5.75
CA VAL A 33 3.55 -5.30 5.02
C VAL A 33 2.80 -4.22 5.79
N SER A 34 2.44 -3.14 5.10
CA SER A 34 1.61 -2.07 5.69
C SER A 34 0.17 -2.50 5.95
N GLY A 35 -0.56 -1.63 6.64
CA GLY A 35 -2.02 -1.71 6.67
C GLY A 35 -2.59 -1.68 5.24
N ALA A 36 -3.80 -2.21 5.07
CA ALA A 36 -4.49 -2.19 3.80
C ALA A 36 -5.05 -0.79 3.52
N LEU A 37 -4.75 -0.25 2.34
CA LEU A 37 -5.50 0.87 1.76
C LEU A 37 -6.48 0.33 0.74
N MET A 38 -7.78 0.52 0.97
CA MET A 38 -8.83 0.11 0.04
C MET A 38 -9.13 1.22 -0.96
N VAL A 39 -8.91 0.96 -2.25
CA VAL A 39 -9.33 1.85 -3.35
C VAL A 39 -10.40 1.12 -4.17
N ARG A 40 -11.66 1.53 -3.99
CA ARG A 40 -12.84 0.83 -4.51
C ARG A 40 -12.88 -0.65 -4.07
N ARG A 41 -12.53 -1.58 -4.97
CA ARG A 41 -12.51 -3.03 -4.73
C ARG A 41 -11.10 -3.61 -4.72
N THR A 42 -10.08 -2.76 -4.87
CA THR A 42 -8.68 -3.19 -4.94
C THR A 42 -7.97 -2.83 -3.65
N VAL A 43 -7.22 -3.80 -3.11
CA VAL A 43 -6.37 -3.63 -1.93
C VAL A 43 -5.01 -3.14 -2.38
N LEU A 44 -4.50 -2.10 -1.74
CA LEU A 44 -3.12 -1.61 -1.87
C LEU A 44 -2.37 -1.86 -0.56
N ARG A 45 -1.12 -2.31 -0.67
CA ARG A 45 -0.21 -2.51 0.46
C ARG A 45 1.21 -2.12 0.08
N LEU A 46 1.92 -1.47 0.99
CA LEU A 46 3.37 -1.31 0.90
C LEU A 46 4.02 -2.58 1.44
N CYS A 47 4.89 -3.19 0.65
CA CYS A 47 5.56 -4.44 0.97
C CYS A 47 7.07 -4.28 0.80
N MET A 48 7.83 -5.00 1.61
CA MET A 48 9.29 -5.09 1.53
C MET A 48 9.70 -6.44 2.09
N SER A 49 10.78 -7.02 1.60
CA SER A 49 11.41 -8.19 2.22
C SER A 49 12.85 -7.88 2.61
N THR A 50 13.40 -8.64 3.56
CA THR A 50 14.81 -8.61 3.93
C THR A 50 15.35 -10.03 3.88
N ASP A 51 16.34 -10.29 3.04
CA ASP A 51 17.03 -11.57 2.99
C ASP A 51 17.73 -11.82 4.35
N PRO A 52 17.41 -12.91 5.06
CA PRO A 52 17.96 -13.16 6.40
C PRO A 52 19.43 -13.58 6.38
N SER A 53 19.96 -14.03 5.24
CA SER A 53 21.34 -14.49 5.07
C SER A 53 22.28 -13.37 4.62
N THR A 54 21.82 -12.45 3.79
CA THR A 54 22.62 -11.34 3.25
C THR A 54 22.29 -9.99 3.89
N GLY A 55 21.09 -9.85 4.48
CA GLY A 55 20.54 -8.58 4.94
C GLY A 55 20.08 -7.65 3.81
N GLU A 56 20.07 -8.13 2.56
CA GLU A 56 19.63 -7.36 1.41
C GLU A 56 18.13 -7.08 1.50
N GLN A 57 17.73 -5.86 1.15
CA GLN A 57 16.34 -5.42 1.19
C GLN A 57 15.77 -5.35 -0.22
N GLU A 58 14.62 -6.00 -0.42
CA GLU A 58 13.85 -5.90 -1.66
C GLU A 58 12.62 -5.03 -1.43
N GLY A 59 12.49 -3.98 -2.24
CA GLY A 59 11.47 -2.95 -2.06
C GLY A 59 11.95 -1.73 -1.25
N PRO A 60 11.03 -0.95 -0.67
CA PRO A 60 9.58 -1.19 -0.64
C PRO A 60 8.91 -0.99 -2.00
N TYR A 61 7.84 -1.75 -2.26
CA TYR A 61 7.00 -1.67 -3.44
C TYR A 61 5.51 -1.65 -3.04
N VAL A 62 4.66 -1.17 -3.93
CA VAL A 62 3.20 -1.20 -3.76
C VAL A 62 2.66 -2.45 -4.44
N LEU A 63 2.00 -3.33 -3.68
CA LEU A 63 1.15 -4.37 -4.24
C LEU A 63 -0.22 -3.79 -4.56
N LEU A 64 -0.59 -3.82 -5.84
CA LEU A 64 -1.90 -3.40 -6.34
C LEU A 64 -2.53 -4.56 -7.12
N GLY A 65 -3.57 -5.19 -6.56
CA GLY A 65 -4.30 -6.25 -7.28
C GLY A 65 -3.49 -7.49 -7.62
N GLY A 66 -2.36 -7.72 -6.93
CA GLY A 66 -1.44 -8.85 -7.18
C GLY A 66 -0.20 -8.48 -7.99
N GLU A 67 -0.16 -7.27 -8.56
CA GLU A 67 1.00 -6.76 -9.28
C GLU A 67 1.88 -5.90 -8.36
N GLU A 68 3.19 -5.99 -8.56
CA GLU A 68 4.20 -5.20 -7.84
C GLU A 68 4.56 -3.95 -8.63
N TYR A 69 4.51 -2.80 -7.95
CA TYR A 69 4.92 -1.51 -8.51
C TYR A 69 6.02 -0.92 -7.65
N ALA A 70 7.14 -0.55 -8.26
CA ALA A 70 8.13 0.28 -7.59
C ALA A 70 7.48 1.62 -7.18
N LEU A 71 8.02 2.28 -6.15
CA LEU A 71 7.39 3.50 -5.61
C LEU A 71 7.20 4.59 -6.66
N HIS A 72 8.15 4.75 -7.58
CA HIS A 72 8.05 5.74 -8.66
C HIS A 72 7.02 5.37 -9.72
N GLU A 73 6.78 4.07 -9.96
CA GLU A 73 5.73 3.60 -10.88
C GLU A 73 4.34 3.80 -10.26
N ALA A 74 4.22 3.55 -8.95
CA ALA A 74 2.99 3.81 -8.22
C ALA A 74 2.65 5.31 -8.19
N ASP A 75 3.66 6.18 -8.01
CA ASP A 75 3.51 7.64 -8.06
C ASP A 75 3.04 8.10 -9.46
N ALA A 76 3.72 7.64 -10.51
CA ALA A 76 3.33 7.94 -11.90
C ALA A 76 1.91 7.44 -12.23
N LEU A 77 1.49 6.29 -11.69
CA LEU A 77 0.13 5.78 -11.86
C LEU A 77 -0.90 6.69 -11.18
N ILE A 78 -0.62 7.18 -9.97
CA ILE A 78 -1.50 8.10 -9.24
C ILE A 78 -1.65 9.42 -10.00
N ASP A 79 -0.55 9.97 -10.51
CA ASP A 79 -0.55 11.20 -11.31
C ASP A 79 -1.39 11.03 -12.59
N ALA A 80 -1.17 9.95 -13.34
CA ALA A 80 -1.92 9.66 -14.56
C ALA A 80 -3.43 9.49 -14.31
N LEU A 81 -3.80 8.84 -13.20
CA LEU A 81 -5.21 8.70 -12.80
C LEU A 81 -5.83 10.03 -12.38
N THR A 82 -5.09 10.87 -11.65
CA THR A 82 -5.54 12.20 -11.22
C THR A 82 -5.78 13.09 -12.43
N GLU A 83 -4.84 13.11 -13.37
CA GLU A 83 -4.96 13.86 -14.62
C GLU A 83 -6.19 13.42 -15.43
N LEU A 84 -6.47 12.10 -15.49
CA LEU A 84 -7.64 11.58 -16.18
C LEU A 84 -8.95 12.06 -15.52
N VAL A 85 -9.00 12.11 -14.20
CA VAL A 85 -10.15 12.63 -13.46
C VAL A 85 -10.33 14.13 -13.72
N ASP A 86 -9.25 14.91 -13.66
CA ASP A 86 -9.30 16.36 -13.90
C ASP A 86 -9.80 16.68 -15.31
N ARG A 87 -9.32 15.95 -16.32
CA ARG A 87 -9.79 16.09 -17.71
C ARG A 87 -11.27 15.73 -17.87
N ALA A 88 -11.76 14.73 -17.14
CA ALA A 88 -13.17 14.34 -17.15
C ALA A 88 -14.06 15.31 -16.34
N ALA A 89 -13.49 15.99 -15.34
CA ALA A 89 -14.19 16.94 -14.47
C ALA A 89 -14.38 18.32 -15.12
N VAL A 90 -13.61 18.67 -16.15
CA VAL A 90 -13.88 19.86 -16.97
C VAL A 90 -15.23 19.65 -17.67
N PRO A 91 -16.29 20.42 -17.33
CA PRO A 91 -17.53 20.34 -18.07
C PRO A 91 -17.22 20.74 -19.52
N GLY A 92 -17.46 19.84 -20.46
CA GLY A 92 -17.47 20.23 -21.87
C GLY A 92 -18.45 21.40 -22.07
N PRO A 93 -18.18 22.32 -23.00
CA PRO A 93 -19.13 23.39 -23.33
C PRO A 93 -20.42 22.73 -23.86
N GLY A 94 -21.43 22.55 -23.00
CA GLY A 94 -22.69 21.93 -23.43
C GLY A 94 -23.60 21.33 -22.35
N VAL A 95 -23.16 21.11 -21.11
CA VAL A 95 -24.07 20.64 -20.05
C VAL A 95 -24.75 21.84 -19.38
N SER A 96 -25.77 22.36 -20.04
CA SER A 96 -26.73 23.26 -19.40
C SER A 96 -27.52 22.47 -18.35
N PRO A 97 -27.63 22.93 -17.08
CA PRO A 97 -28.51 22.29 -16.12
C PRO A 97 -29.93 22.40 -16.68
N ARG A 98 -30.57 21.27 -16.97
CA ARG A 98 -32.00 21.27 -17.32
C ARG A 98 -32.75 21.96 -16.17
N ALA A 99 -33.25 23.16 -16.43
CA ALA A 99 -34.30 23.79 -15.64
C ALA A 99 -35.55 22.91 -15.78
N GLY A 100 -35.75 22.01 -14.82
CA GLY A 100 -36.95 21.20 -14.67
C GLY A 100 -37.99 21.96 -13.88
N SER A 101 -39.14 22.16 -14.52
CA SER A 101 -40.35 22.87 -14.08
C SER A 101 -41.07 22.17 -12.92
#